data_AF-A0A1S3M3M4-F1
#
_entry.id   AF-A0A1S3M3M4-F1
#
_cell.length_a   1.000
_cell.length_b   1.000
_cell.length_c   1.000
_cell.angle_alpha   90.00
_cell.angle_beta   90.00
_cell.angle_gamma   90.00
#
_symmetry.space_group_name_H-M   'P 1'
#
loop_
_entity.id
_entity.type
_entity.pdbx_description
1 polymer ?
#
loop_
_entity_poly.entity_id
_entity_poly.type
_entity_poly.pdbx_seq_one_letter_code
_entity_poly.pdbx_strand_id
1 'polypeptide(L)'
;MFKYHSTHGVWKHSEVRQENGKLIIGILHIPVFHERDPSQIKWREAGAAYVLESTGVFTTINKASAHLQGGAKGVIISAPSADAPMFVMGVNHHHYDNSLKVVSNASCTTNCLAPIAKVINDNFGIIEGLMSTVHSVTATQKTVDVPSGKLWRDGRGASQNIIPASTSTSKAQADRHGLRVPTPNVSVVDLTVCLEKDDRTMVT
;
A
#
# COMPACT_ATOMS: atom_id res chain seq x y z
N MET A 1 -10.73 -17.85 -0.95
CA MET A 1 -9.39 -17.22 -0.81
C MET A 1 -8.98 -17.06 0.65
N PHE A 2 -9.79 -16.47 1.52
CA PHE A 2 -9.41 -16.19 2.93
C PHE A 2 -8.75 -17.37 3.69
N LYS A 3 -9.30 -18.60 3.61
CA LYS A 3 -8.83 -19.76 4.38
C LYS A 3 -7.39 -20.21 4.08
N TYR A 4 -6.93 -20.05 2.83
CA TYR A 4 -5.63 -20.57 2.36
C TYR A 4 -4.84 -19.46 1.66
N HIS A 5 -3.64 -19.15 2.16
CA HIS A 5 -2.77 -18.14 1.58
C HIS A 5 -1.36 -18.70 1.35
N SER A 6 -0.88 -18.72 0.10
CA SER A 6 0.39 -19.37 -0.27
C SER A 6 1.60 -18.83 0.51
N THR A 7 1.62 -17.52 0.81
CA THR A 7 2.71 -16.88 1.59
C THR A 7 2.55 -16.97 3.10
N HIS A 8 1.32 -16.91 3.63
CA HIS A 8 1.04 -16.71 5.05
C HIS A 8 0.41 -17.94 5.72
N GLY A 9 0.28 -19.03 4.98
CA GLY A 9 -0.24 -20.29 5.47
C GLY A 9 -1.77 -20.36 5.50
N VAL A 10 -2.27 -21.30 6.29
CA VAL A 10 -3.70 -21.59 6.43
C VAL A 10 -4.24 -20.87 7.65
N TRP A 11 -5.43 -20.28 7.55
CA TRP A 11 -6.14 -19.76 8.72
C TRP A 11 -6.59 -20.93 9.63
N LYS A 12 -6.05 -21.01 10.84
CA LYS A 12 -6.31 -22.10 11.80
C LYS A 12 -7.09 -21.67 13.04
N HIS A 13 -7.39 -20.39 13.20
CA HIS A 13 -7.95 -19.85 14.44
C HIS A 13 -9.46 -20.09 14.58
N SER A 14 -10.18 -20.26 13.47
CA SER A 14 -11.62 -20.50 13.48
C SER A 14 -12.07 -21.16 12.18
N GLU A 15 -13.27 -21.73 12.21
CA GLU A 15 -13.92 -22.15 10.97
C GLU A 15 -14.20 -20.94 10.08
N VAL A 16 -13.98 -21.14 8.78
CA VAL A 16 -14.30 -20.19 7.72
C VAL A 16 -15.29 -20.86 6.79
N ARG A 17 -16.50 -20.32 6.70
CA ARG A 17 -17.55 -20.83 5.81
C ARG A 17 -18.38 -19.69 5.22
N GLN A 18 -19.21 -20.00 4.24
CA GLN A 18 -20.16 -19.08 3.66
C GLN A 18 -21.57 -19.52 4.05
N GLU A 19 -22.40 -18.58 4.47
CA GLU A 19 -23.77 -18.85 4.90
C GLU A 19 -24.65 -17.63 4.60
N ASN A 20 -25.78 -17.82 3.90
CA ASN A 20 -26.77 -16.76 3.59
C ASN A 20 -26.15 -15.48 3.00
N GLY A 21 -25.20 -15.62 2.05
CA GLY A 21 -24.53 -14.48 1.41
C GLY A 21 -23.51 -13.74 2.30
N LYS A 22 -23.20 -14.28 3.49
CA LYS A 22 -22.20 -13.72 4.41
C LYS A 22 -20.98 -14.64 4.50
N LEU A 23 -19.84 -14.04 4.80
CA LEU A 23 -18.63 -14.76 5.21
C LEU A 23 -18.67 -14.95 6.73
N ILE A 24 -18.61 -16.20 7.17
CA ILE A 24 -18.63 -16.56 8.59
C ILE A 24 -17.21 -16.92 9.02
N ILE A 25 -16.70 -16.23 10.05
CA ILE A 25 -15.39 -16.47 10.67
C ILE A 25 -15.61 -16.65 12.17
N GLY A 26 -15.71 -17.90 12.63
CA GLY A 26 -16.11 -18.20 14.01
C GLY A 26 -17.51 -17.62 14.31
N ILE A 27 -17.58 -16.66 15.23
CA ILE A 27 -18.83 -15.96 15.61
C ILE A 27 -19.11 -14.70 14.77
N LEU A 28 -18.20 -14.32 13.86
CA LEU A 28 -18.33 -13.11 13.07
C LEU A 28 -19.12 -13.39 11.79
N HIS A 29 -20.20 -12.62 11.59
CA HIS A 29 -21.02 -12.66 10.38
C HIS A 29 -20.72 -11.43 9.52
N ILE A 30 -19.91 -11.59 8.47
CA ILE A 30 -19.40 -10.49 7.66
C ILE A 30 -20.24 -10.38 6.37
N PRO A 31 -20.96 -9.26 6.14
CA PRO A 31 -21.66 -9.02 4.88
C PRO A 31 -20.70 -9.00 3.69
N VAL A 32 -21.12 -9.62 2.58
CA VAL A 32 -20.37 -9.60 1.31
C VAL A 32 -21.22 -8.91 0.26
N PHE A 33 -20.62 -7.98 -0.47
CA PHE A 33 -21.26 -7.21 -1.53
C PHE A 33 -20.59 -7.51 -2.87
N HIS A 34 -21.34 -7.41 -3.95
CA HIS A 34 -20.88 -7.65 -5.33
C HIS A 34 -21.14 -6.43 -6.21
N GLU A 35 -20.75 -5.25 -5.74
CA GLU A 35 -20.95 -4.00 -6.47
C GLU A 35 -19.66 -3.54 -7.14
N ARG A 36 -19.77 -3.11 -8.40
CA ARG A 36 -18.66 -2.49 -9.14
C ARG A 36 -18.52 -1.00 -8.85
N ASP A 37 -19.64 -0.33 -8.62
CA ASP A 37 -19.68 1.08 -8.24
C ASP A 37 -19.68 1.18 -6.70
N PRO A 38 -18.64 1.76 -6.09
CA PRO A 38 -18.57 1.92 -4.64
C PRO A 38 -19.73 2.68 -4.00
N SER A 39 -20.42 3.54 -4.76
CA SER A 39 -21.57 4.31 -4.27
C SER A 39 -22.79 3.44 -3.96
N GLN A 40 -22.89 2.27 -4.58
CA GLN A 40 -24.00 1.33 -4.41
C GLN A 40 -23.82 0.43 -3.17
N ILE A 41 -22.62 0.42 -2.58
CA ILE A 41 -22.35 -0.39 -1.39
C ILE A 41 -22.92 0.30 -0.16
N LYS A 42 -23.88 -0.35 0.49
CA LYS A 42 -24.59 0.19 1.65
C LYS A 42 -23.82 0.04 2.96
N TRP A 43 -22.69 0.73 3.09
CA TRP A 43 -21.80 0.68 4.26
C TRP A 43 -22.50 0.95 5.59
N ARG A 44 -23.45 1.90 5.61
CA ARG A 44 -24.23 2.20 6.82
C ARG A 44 -25.05 1.01 7.30
N GLU A 45 -25.72 0.30 6.40
CA GLU A 45 -26.51 -0.90 6.74
C GLU A 45 -25.60 -2.04 7.23
N ALA A 46 -24.37 -2.11 6.73
CA ALA A 46 -23.35 -3.04 7.19
C ALA A 46 -22.70 -2.66 8.54
N GLY A 47 -22.99 -1.46 9.07
CA GLY A 47 -22.36 -0.93 10.28
C GLY A 47 -20.91 -0.45 10.11
N ALA A 48 -20.44 -0.28 8.86
CA ALA A 48 -19.08 0.12 8.57
C ALA A 48 -18.91 1.64 8.66
N ALA A 49 -18.15 2.11 9.67
CA ALA A 49 -17.83 3.53 9.82
C ALA A 49 -16.67 3.97 8.91
N TYR A 50 -15.65 3.12 8.73
CA TYR A 50 -14.50 3.40 7.87
C TYR A 50 -14.39 2.33 6.79
N VAL A 51 -13.95 2.74 5.61
CA VAL A 51 -13.72 1.84 4.48
C VAL A 51 -12.25 1.85 4.12
N LEU A 52 -11.67 0.66 3.97
CA LEU A 52 -10.34 0.48 3.38
C LEU A 52 -10.52 0.26 1.88
N GLU A 53 -10.13 1.24 1.08
CA GLU A 53 -10.13 1.15 -0.38
C GLU A 53 -8.86 0.44 -0.85
N SER A 54 -9.02 -0.83 -1.22
CA SER A 54 -7.93 -1.75 -1.60
C SER A 54 -8.11 -2.42 -2.96
N THR A 55 -8.89 -1.81 -3.85
CA THR A 55 -9.05 -2.25 -5.25
C THR A 55 -7.88 -1.82 -6.13
N GLY A 56 -7.19 -0.73 -5.75
CA GLY A 56 -6.16 -0.08 -6.57
C GLY A 56 -6.71 0.77 -7.72
N VAL A 57 -8.03 0.95 -7.82
CA VAL A 57 -8.69 1.72 -8.89
C VAL A 57 -9.16 3.09 -8.43
N PHE A 58 -9.69 3.19 -7.20
CA PHE A 58 -10.27 4.41 -6.63
C PHE A 58 -9.26 5.15 -5.74
N THR A 59 -8.10 5.50 -6.30
CA THR A 59 -6.96 6.05 -5.54
C THR A 59 -6.91 7.58 -5.45
N THR A 60 -7.98 8.29 -5.83
CA THR A 60 -8.09 9.74 -5.69
C THR A 60 -9.23 10.12 -4.75
N ILE A 61 -9.19 11.33 -4.17
CA ILE A 61 -10.25 11.83 -3.27
C ILE A 61 -11.62 11.68 -3.95
N ASN A 62 -11.77 12.18 -5.17
CA ASN A 62 -13.05 12.15 -5.88
C ASN A 62 -13.58 10.72 -6.07
N LYS A 63 -12.71 9.78 -6.44
CA LYS A 63 -13.08 8.39 -6.70
C LYS A 63 -13.43 7.64 -5.41
N ALA A 64 -12.58 7.76 -4.39
CA ALA A 64 -12.78 7.12 -3.10
C ALA A 64 -14.00 7.69 -2.34
N SER A 65 -14.34 8.97 -2.57
CA SER A 65 -15.52 9.61 -1.97
C SER A 65 -16.83 8.95 -2.35
N ALA A 66 -16.88 8.12 -3.40
CA ALA A 66 -18.06 7.32 -3.73
C ALA A 66 -18.50 6.43 -2.55
N HIS A 67 -17.57 5.90 -1.74
CA HIS A 67 -17.92 5.13 -0.53
C HIS A 67 -18.67 5.94 0.53
N LEU A 68 -18.47 7.27 0.58
CA LEU A 68 -19.17 8.13 1.53
C LEU A 68 -20.68 8.20 1.23
N GLN A 69 -21.07 8.04 -0.04
CA GLN A 69 -22.48 7.99 -0.45
C GLN A 69 -23.20 6.76 0.11
N GLY A 70 -22.48 5.64 0.21
CA GLY A 70 -22.93 4.42 0.90
C GLY A 70 -23.05 4.54 2.42
N GLY A 71 -22.66 5.69 2.98
CA GLY A 71 -22.81 6.03 4.39
C GLY A 71 -21.59 5.74 5.26
N ALA A 72 -20.43 5.47 4.67
CA ALA A 72 -19.16 5.47 5.38
C ALA A 72 -18.83 6.88 5.91
N LYS A 73 -18.18 6.97 7.07
CA LYS A 73 -17.74 8.23 7.68
C LYS A 73 -16.34 8.66 7.24
N GLY A 74 -15.53 7.73 6.75
CA GLY A 74 -14.19 8.00 6.25
C GLY A 74 -13.66 6.87 5.39
N VAL A 75 -12.70 7.18 4.52
CA VAL A 75 -12.09 6.25 3.57
C VAL A 75 -10.58 6.32 3.67
N ILE A 76 -9.94 5.16 3.75
CA ILE A 76 -8.49 5.00 3.78
C ILE A 76 -8.09 4.28 2.51
N ILE A 77 -7.32 4.95 1.66
CA ILE A 77 -6.77 4.38 0.42
C ILE A 77 -5.50 3.60 0.79
N SER A 78 -5.42 2.33 0.41
CA SER A 78 -4.28 1.44 0.70
C SER A 78 -3.12 1.55 -0.30
N ALA A 79 -3.08 2.62 -1.08
CA ALA A 79 -2.09 2.91 -2.10
C ALA A 79 -1.78 4.41 -2.14
N PRO A 80 -0.66 4.85 -2.74
CA PRO A 80 -0.38 6.26 -2.97
C PRO A 80 -1.52 6.94 -3.71
N SER A 81 -1.88 8.13 -3.22
CA SER A 81 -2.87 8.98 -3.86
C SER A 81 -2.20 10.17 -4.52
N ALA A 82 -2.79 10.64 -5.62
CA ALA A 82 -2.33 11.85 -6.30
C ALA A 82 -2.76 13.13 -5.58
N ASP A 83 -3.86 13.07 -4.81
CA ASP A 83 -4.52 14.23 -4.22
C ASP A 83 -4.92 14.04 -2.74
N ALA A 84 -5.06 12.81 -2.23
CA ALA A 84 -5.38 12.57 -0.82
C ALA A 84 -4.14 12.75 0.08
N PRO A 85 -4.30 13.39 1.27
CA PRO A 85 -3.24 13.45 2.27
C PRO A 85 -2.74 12.05 2.64
N MET A 86 -1.42 11.88 2.66
CA MET A 86 -0.76 10.60 2.94
C MET A 86 -0.20 10.57 4.35
N PHE A 87 -0.49 9.49 5.07
CA PHE A 87 -0.02 9.26 6.43
C PHE A 87 0.82 8.00 6.53
N VAL A 88 1.89 8.08 7.32
CA VAL A 88 2.71 6.97 7.77
C VAL A 88 2.69 6.97 9.30
N MET A 89 2.30 5.83 9.85
CA MET A 89 2.25 5.61 11.30
C MET A 89 3.65 5.78 11.92
N GLY A 90 3.72 6.43 13.07
CA GLY A 90 4.99 6.80 13.72
C GLY A 90 5.72 8.01 13.11
N VAL A 91 5.33 8.48 11.92
CA VAL A 91 6.02 9.60 11.23
C VAL A 91 5.20 10.89 11.28
N ASN A 92 4.01 10.90 10.65
CA ASN A 92 3.18 12.11 10.51
C ASN A 92 1.69 11.87 10.83
N HIS A 93 1.32 10.68 11.30
CA HIS A 93 -0.06 10.32 11.66
C HIS A 93 -0.74 11.27 12.67
N HIS A 94 0.02 11.98 13.50
CA HIS A 94 -0.50 12.97 14.45
C HIS A 94 -1.03 14.24 13.78
N HIS A 95 -0.75 14.47 12.49
CA HIS A 95 -1.36 15.55 11.71
C HIS A 95 -2.74 15.17 11.15
N TYR A 96 -3.20 13.94 11.37
CA TYR A 96 -4.55 13.55 10.98
C TYR A 96 -5.59 14.25 11.85
N ASP A 97 -6.63 14.76 11.21
CA ASP A 97 -7.81 15.27 11.90
C ASP A 97 -9.11 14.75 11.24
N ASN A 98 -10.20 14.78 12.01
CA ASN A 98 -11.49 14.20 11.60
C ASN A 98 -12.20 14.94 10.45
N SER A 99 -11.70 16.10 10.02
CA SER A 99 -12.18 16.78 8.80
C SER A 99 -11.70 16.06 7.54
N LEU A 100 -10.59 15.33 7.61
CA LEU A 100 -10.04 14.54 6.50
C LEU A 100 -10.85 13.25 6.31
N LYS A 101 -11.84 13.31 5.41
CA LYS A 101 -12.73 12.17 5.10
C LYS A 101 -12.11 11.12 4.21
N VAL A 102 -11.12 11.49 3.39
CA VAL A 102 -10.40 10.57 2.52
C VAL A 102 -8.91 10.80 2.71
N VAL A 103 -8.21 9.74 3.09
CA VAL A 103 -6.76 9.76 3.32
C VAL A 103 -6.11 8.55 2.65
N SER A 104 -4.79 8.59 2.48
CA SER A 104 -4.02 7.46 1.95
C SER A 104 -3.01 6.98 2.99
N ASN A 105 -2.86 5.67 3.10
CA ASN A 105 -1.81 5.03 3.92
C ASN A 105 -0.49 4.88 3.15
N ALA A 106 -0.27 5.75 2.14
CA ALA A 106 0.88 5.73 1.25
C ALA A 106 1.11 4.35 0.58
N SER A 107 2.36 3.99 0.29
CA SER A 107 2.76 2.67 -0.20
C SER A 107 3.55 1.88 0.85
N CYS A 108 3.68 0.57 0.64
CA CYS A 108 4.57 -0.30 1.42
C CYS A 108 6.01 0.24 1.49
N THR A 109 6.59 0.63 0.35
CA THR A 109 7.95 1.20 0.30
C THR A 109 8.04 2.53 1.07
N THR A 110 7.01 3.37 1.01
CA THR A 110 7.00 4.63 1.77
C THR A 110 6.88 4.39 3.28
N ASN A 111 6.07 3.42 3.71
CA ASN A 111 5.98 3.01 5.11
C ASN A 111 7.30 2.41 5.62
N CYS A 112 8.08 1.75 4.76
CA CYS A 112 9.42 1.26 5.10
C CYS A 112 10.45 2.40 5.19
N LEU A 113 10.48 3.29 4.18
CA LEU A 113 11.49 4.33 4.07
C LEU A 113 11.31 5.47 5.08
N ALA A 114 10.06 5.94 5.29
CA ALA A 114 9.81 7.18 6.02
C ALA A 114 10.29 7.15 7.49
N PRO A 115 10.13 6.06 8.27
CA PRO A 115 10.69 5.99 9.62
C PRO A 115 12.22 6.08 9.65
N ILE A 116 12.89 5.39 8.73
CA ILE A 116 14.36 5.39 8.62
C ILE A 116 14.85 6.80 8.27
N ALA A 117 14.26 7.41 7.23
CA ALA A 117 14.58 8.76 6.81
C ALA A 117 14.32 9.79 7.91
N LYS A 118 13.23 9.65 8.68
CA LYS A 118 12.93 10.51 9.83
C LYS A 118 14.02 10.46 10.89
N VAL A 119 14.41 9.26 11.34
CA VAL A 119 15.43 9.11 12.39
C VAL A 119 16.78 9.69 11.92
N ILE A 120 17.19 9.38 10.70
CA ILE A 120 18.46 9.90 10.16
C ILE A 120 18.39 11.42 10.03
N ASN A 121 17.31 11.97 9.48
CA ASN A 121 17.16 13.40 9.28
C ASN A 121 17.11 14.19 10.60
N ASP A 122 16.32 13.73 11.57
CA ASP A 122 16.16 14.42 12.85
C ASP A 122 17.47 14.47 13.65
N ASN A 123 18.34 13.45 13.50
CA ASN A 123 19.60 13.37 14.24
C ASN A 123 20.79 13.98 13.47
N PHE A 124 20.87 13.76 12.16
CA PHE A 124 22.06 14.06 11.36
C PHE A 124 21.85 15.07 10.22
N GLY A 125 20.59 15.34 9.85
CA GLY A 125 20.22 16.15 8.69
C GLY A 125 20.53 15.44 7.37
N ILE A 126 19.53 15.25 6.50
CA ILE A 126 19.75 14.68 5.15
C ILE A 126 19.81 15.83 4.14
N ILE A 127 20.95 15.98 3.45
CA ILE A 127 21.14 16.97 2.37
C ILE A 127 20.45 16.47 1.10
N GLU A 128 20.77 15.24 0.72
CA GLU A 128 20.27 14.55 -0.46
C GLU A 128 20.37 13.04 -0.26
N GLY A 129 19.63 12.28 -1.05
CA GLY A 129 19.73 10.82 -1.01
C GLY A 129 19.39 10.16 -2.32
N LEU A 130 19.68 8.88 -2.41
CA LEU A 130 19.21 8.01 -3.47
C LEU A 130 18.62 6.77 -2.81
N MET A 131 17.46 6.35 -3.28
CA MET A 131 16.80 5.16 -2.75
C MET A 131 16.56 4.14 -3.86
N SER A 132 16.98 2.91 -3.59
CA SER A 132 16.61 1.75 -4.38
C SER A 132 15.78 0.78 -3.56
N THR A 133 14.83 0.07 -4.18
CA THR A 133 14.12 -1.03 -3.52
C THR A 133 14.18 -2.30 -4.35
N VAL A 134 14.58 -3.40 -3.72
CA VAL A 134 14.43 -4.74 -4.27
C VAL A 134 13.11 -5.28 -3.73
N HIS A 135 12.13 -5.36 -4.61
CA HIS A 135 10.74 -5.57 -4.24
C HIS A 135 10.20 -6.88 -4.78
N SER A 136 9.48 -7.62 -3.93
CA SER A 136 8.72 -8.81 -4.31
C SER A 136 7.73 -8.52 -5.44
N VAL A 137 7.33 -9.57 -6.14
CA VAL A 137 6.29 -9.51 -7.18
C VAL A 137 4.95 -9.10 -6.56
N THR A 138 4.12 -8.42 -7.35
CA THR A 138 2.76 -8.01 -6.96
C THR A 138 1.77 -8.45 -8.03
N ALA A 139 0.47 -8.29 -7.76
CA ALA A 139 -0.59 -8.73 -8.67
C ALA A 139 -0.60 -7.99 -10.03
N THR A 140 0.10 -6.87 -10.17
CA THR A 140 0.16 -6.12 -11.44
C THR A 140 1.14 -6.72 -12.44
N GLN A 141 2.16 -7.45 -11.98
CA GLN A 141 3.12 -8.13 -12.85
C GLN A 141 2.50 -9.39 -13.48
N LYS A 142 3.10 -9.84 -14.59
CA LYS A 142 2.54 -10.88 -15.44
C LYS A 142 3.24 -12.21 -15.21
N THR A 143 2.50 -13.31 -15.31
CA THR A 143 3.07 -14.67 -15.17
C THR A 143 3.93 -15.06 -16.36
N VAL A 144 3.61 -14.54 -17.54
CA VAL A 144 4.33 -14.74 -18.80
C VAL A 144 4.41 -13.41 -19.56
N ASP A 145 5.22 -13.35 -20.61
CA ASP A 145 5.37 -12.17 -21.45
C ASP A 145 4.04 -11.82 -22.14
N VAL A 146 3.43 -10.67 -21.79
CA VAL A 146 2.18 -10.16 -22.36
C VAL A 146 2.22 -8.64 -22.52
N PRO A 147 1.37 -8.05 -23.39
CA PRO A 147 1.26 -6.60 -23.48
C PRO A 147 0.94 -5.94 -22.13
N SER A 148 1.67 -4.87 -21.81
CA SER A 148 1.41 -4.02 -20.65
C SER A 148 1.03 -2.62 -21.15
N GLY A 149 -0.17 -2.17 -20.77
CA GLY A 149 -0.78 -0.94 -21.29
C GLY A 149 -0.12 0.37 -20.85
N LYS A 150 0.92 0.33 -20.00
CA LYS A 150 1.64 1.53 -19.54
C LYS A 150 3.16 1.37 -19.48
N LEU A 151 3.65 0.25 -18.97
CA LEU A 151 5.09 0.02 -18.74
C LEU A 151 5.52 -1.30 -19.37
N TRP A 152 6.30 -1.24 -20.45
CA TRP A 152 6.66 -2.43 -21.23
C TRP A 152 7.42 -3.49 -20.41
N ARG A 153 8.27 -3.04 -19.47
CA ARG A 153 9.01 -3.92 -18.57
C ARG A 153 8.09 -4.75 -17.66
N ASP A 154 6.96 -4.19 -17.22
CA ASP A 154 5.98 -4.91 -16.39
C ASP A 154 5.22 -6.00 -17.17
N GLY A 155 5.29 -5.98 -18.50
CA GLY A 155 4.73 -7.02 -19.35
C GLY A 155 5.56 -8.31 -19.38
N ARG A 156 6.79 -8.28 -18.86
CA ARG A 156 7.67 -9.46 -18.84
C ARG A 156 7.29 -10.44 -17.73
N GLY A 157 7.55 -11.73 -17.94
CA GLY A 157 7.29 -12.79 -16.97
C GLY A 157 8.00 -12.54 -15.64
N ALA A 158 7.22 -12.33 -14.57
CA ALA A 158 7.69 -11.89 -13.26
C ALA A 158 8.56 -12.91 -12.53
N SER A 159 8.37 -14.21 -12.80
CA SER A 159 9.13 -15.29 -12.17
C SER A 159 10.51 -15.51 -12.79
N GLN A 160 10.80 -14.87 -13.93
CA GLN A 160 11.99 -15.14 -14.75
C GLN A 160 12.89 -13.92 -14.93
N ASN A 161 12.50 -12.75 -14.40
CA ASN A 161 13.18 -11.49 -14.67
C ASN A 161 13.43 -10.69 -13.38
N ILE A 162 14.52 -9.92 -13.40
CA ILE A 162 14.64 -8.71 -12.59
C ILE A 162 14.03 -7.58 -13.43
N ILE A 163 12.93 -6.97 -12.96
CA ILE A 163 12.17 -5.98 -13.73
C ILE A 163 12.36 -4.60 -13.11
N PRO A 164 13.12 -3.69 -13.76
CA PRO A 164 13.18 -2.32 -13.30
C PRO A 164 11.82 -1.64 -13.38
N ALA A 165 11.40 -1.01 -12.29
CA ALA A 165 10.14 -0.32 -12.14
C ALA A 165 10.37 1.09 -11.54
N SER A 166 9.55 2.05 -11.95
CA SER A 166 9.46 3.32 -11.23
C SER A 166 8.70 3.12 -9.94
N THR A 167 9.17 3.73 -8.84
CA THR A 167 8.38 3.80 -7.62
C THR A 167 7.77 5.20 -7.52
N SER A 168 6.45 5.28 -7.39
CA SER A 168 5.74 6.55 -7.43
C SER A 168 5.95 7.34 -6.14
N THR A 169 6.87 8.30 -6.14
CA THR A 169 6.71 9.59 -5.44
C THR A 169 7.53 10.66 -6.16
N SER A 170 6.83 11.69 -6.64
CA SER A 170 7.41 13.00 -6.87
C SER A 170 7.47 13.75 -5.53
N LYS A 171 8.56 14.50 -5.29
CA LYS A 171 8.82 15.45 -4.17
C LYS A 171 9.69 14.99 -2.99
N ALA A 172 10.28 13.80 -2.98
CA ALA A 172 11.40 13.55 -2.07
C ALA A 172 12.70 13.98 -2.77
N GLN A 173 13.64 14.56 -2.02
CA GLN A 173 15.00 14.94 -2.45
C GLN A 173 15.90 13.72 -2.76
N ALA A 174 15.26 12.60 -3.13
CA ALA A 174 15.90 11.36 -3.48
C ALA A 174 15.23 10.72 -4.69
N ASP A 175 16.04 10.46 -5.72
CA ASP A 175 15.63 9.65 -6.86
C ASP A 175 15.32 8.23 -6.39
N ARG A 176 14.22 7.65 -6.90
CA ARG A 176 13.72 6.35 -6.42
C ARG A 176 13.63 5.32 -7.52
N HIS A 177 14.46 4.29 -7.45
CA HIS A 177 14.46 3.18 -8.40
C HIS A 177 13.95 1.89 -7.75
N GLY A 178 13.10 1.14 -8.46
CA GLY A 178 12.60 -0.15 -8.01
C GLY A 178 13.10 -1.29 -8.91
N LEU A 179 13.41 -2.43 -8.30
CA LEU A 179 13.70 -3.68 -8.99
C LEU A 179 12.71 -4.72 -8.49
N ARG A 180 11.84 -5.24 -9.37
CA ARG A 180 10.99 -6.39 -9.04
C ARG A 180 11.80 -7.66 -9.21
N VAL A 181 11.75 -8.54 -8.23
CA VAL A 181 12.47 -9.82 -8.22
C VAL A 181 11.52 -10.98 -7.89
N PRO A 182 11.81 -12.22 -8.32
CA PRO A 182 10.91 -13.36 -8.24
C PRO A 182 10.82 -13.94 -6.82
N THR A 183 10.37 -13.11 -5.88
CA THR A 183 10.09 -13.47 -4.49
C THR A 183 8.63 -13.18 -4.18
N PRO A 184 7.93 -14.05 -3.42
CA PRO A 184 6.48 -13.97 -3.26
C PRO A 184 6.04 -12.88 -2.26
N ASN A 185 6.90 -12.52 -1.30
CA ASN A 185 6.72 -11.44 -0.34
C ASN A 185 8.06 -11.14 0.35
N VAL A 186 8.12 -10.05 1.12
CA VAL A 186 9.31 -9.41 1.69
C VAL A 186 10.07 -8.59 0.64
N SER A 187 10.51 -7.41 1.03
CA SER A 187 11.20 -6.45 0.17
C SER A 187 12.17 -5.66 1.01
N VAL A 188 13.17 -5.10 0.37
CA VAL A 188 14.21 -4.32 1.04
C VAL A 188 14.33 -2.94 0.39
N VAL A 189 14.66 -1.97 1.22
CA VAL A 189 15.01 -0.60 0.81
C VAL A 189 16.49 -0.42 1.09
N ASP A 190 17.20 0.09 0.09
CA ASP A 190 18.56 0.60 0.17
C ASP A 190 18.48 2.13 0.07
N LEU A 191 18.96 2.81 1.10
CA LEU A 191 18.96 4.26 1.20
C LEU A 191 20.40 4.74 1.37
N THR A 192 20.93 5.41 0.35
CA THR A 192 22.23 6.09 0.41
C THR A 192 21.98 7.59 0.56
N VAL A 193 22.61 8.25 1.54
CA VAL A 193 22.36 9.67 1.85
C VAL A 193 23.65 10.43 2.12
N CYS A 194 23.66 11.70 1.74
CA CYS A 194 24.64 12.69 2.18
C CYS A 194 24.07 13.42 3.41
N LEU A 195 24.83 13.47 4.50
CA LEU A 195 24.39 14.05 5.76
C LEU A 195 25.01 15.43 6.00
N GLU A 196 24.30 16.29 6.74
CA GLU A 196 24.80 17.61 7.16
C GLU A 196 25.88 17.49 8.23
N LYS A 197 25.70 16.56 9.17
CA LYS A 197 26.67 16.30 10.24
C LYS A 197 27.64 15.19 9.82
N ASP A 198 28.94 15.50 9.78
CA ASP A 198 30.03 14.53 9.55
C ASP A 198 30.29 13.74 10.84
N ASP A 199 29.38 12.81 11.18
CA ASP A 199 29.59 11.86 12.26
C ASP A 199 29.95 10.50 11.67
N ARG A 200 31.25 10.22 11.56
CA ARG A 200 31.83 9.03 10.88
C ARG A 200 31.63 7.72 11.65
N THR A 201 30.60 7.65 12.49
CA THR A 201 30.29 6.48 13.31
C THR A 201 29.16 5.67 12.67
N MET A 202 29.36 5.23 11.42
CA MET A 202 28.45 4.27 10.77
C MET A 202 28.82 2.87 11.27
N VAL A 203 28.00 2.33 12.17
CA VAL A 203 28.07 0.92 12.61
C VAL A 203 27.59 0.06 11.44
N THR A 204 28.54 -0.58 10.77
CA THR A 204 28.30 -1.70 9.82
C THR A 204 27.80 -2.93 10.56
#